data_AF-A0A6J8B1U9-F1
#
_entry.id   AF-A0A6J8B1U9-F1
#
_cell.length_a   1.000
_cell.length_b   1.000
_cell.length_c   1.000
_cell.angle_alpha   90.00
_cell.angle_beta   90.00
_cell.angle_gamma   90.00
#
_symmetry.space_group_name_H-M   'P 1'
#
loop_
_entity.id
_entity.type
_entity.pdbx_description
1 polymer ?
#
loop_
_entity_poly.entity_id
_entity_poly.type
_entity_poly.pdbx_seq_one_letter_code
_entity_poly.pdbx_strand_id
1 'polypeptide(L)'
;MQILSMSIFVEAYMKNYPSARASDVEELIGETRRTRYKGIQDIESCIQLLYIYSGCDYVSYFKGFGKKTFFDVFMKHASFITGTETACLLDFDSESALFAFYRLISAVYFSKNSTAFLPLTSVKSLYDSLHGQNIHDKHVSLISQIREKMWERVLSEQEIMPNSEALKFHWLRSSWVFQFWAQASENFLQLSSLSDFGWKKVEQTVQWYTKGCSCKTGCTSNRCKCRKSKSGSKDGFCGPGCKCTNCVNLPDKSDTSLDISLSDISLDEISDVEIDDDDYVDVDDDDDDGDDPVQAHLFSDLDMFYLASEDL
;
A
#
# COMPACT_ATOMS: atom_id res chain seq x y z
N MET A 1 8.52 -21.91 13.23
CA MET A 1 8.51 -21.25 14.56
C MET A 1 7.51 -20.09 14.64
N GLN A 2 7.15 -19.41 13.53
CA GLN A 2 6.19 -18.29 13.50
C GLN A 2 4.69 -18.68 13.55
N ILE A 3 4.28 -19.88 13.13
CA ILE A 3 2.85 -20.28 13.18
C ILE A 3 2.35 -20.44 14.63
N LEU A 4 3.23 -20.87 15.54
CA LEU A 4 2.93 -20.96 16.98
C LEU A 4 2.72 -19.58 17.63
N SER A 5 3.34 -18.51 17.13
CA SER A 5 3.13 -17.17 17.71
C SER A 5 1.79 -16.57 17.30
N MET A 6 1.21 -17.01 16.18
CA MET A 6 0.02 -16.39 15.63
C MET A 6 -1.26 -16.98 16.22
N SER A 7 -1.35 -18.30 16.43
CA SER A 7 -2.45 -18.91 17.21
C SER A 7 -2.50 -18.34 18.64
N ILE A 8 -1.33 -18.18 19.30
CA ILE A 8 -1.21 -17.52 20.60
C ILE A 8 -1.66 -16.07 20.54
N PHE A 9 -1.30 -15.33 19.48
CA PHE A 9 -1.74 -13.95 19.28
C PHE A 9 -3.27 -13.86 19.11
N VAL A 10 -3.88 -14.76 18.33
CA VAL A 10 -5.34 -14.82 18.14
C VAL A 10 -6.03 -15.12 19.46
N GLU A 11 -5.58 -16.14 20.19
CA GLU A 11 -6.13 -16.47 21.50
C GLU A 11 -5.97 -15.30 22.50
N ALA A 12 -4.80 -14.66 22.52
CA ALA A 12 -4.52 -13.51 23.39
C ALA A 12 -5.38 -12.29 23.00
N TYR A 13 -5.54 -12.00 21.72
CA TYR A 13 -6.37 -10.91 21.23
C TYR A 13 -7.84 -11.15 21.59
N MET A 14 -8.37 -12.34 21.32
CA MET A 14 -9.74 -12.71 21.67
C MET A 14 -9.99 -12.68 23.17
N LYS A 15 -8.98 -13.02 23.98
CA LYS A 15 -9.05 -12.97 25.45
C LYS A 15 -9.02 -11.53 26.00
N ASN A 16 -8.32 -10.63 25.34
CA ASN A 16 -8.09 -9.26 25.81
C ASN A 16 -9.10 -8.22 25.29
N TYR A 17 -9.91 -8.56 24.28
CA TYR A 17 -10.88 -7.64 23.67
C TYR A 17 -12.34 -8.16 23.68
N PRO A 18 -12.97 -8.31 24.87
CA PRO A 18 -14.35 -8.80 25.00
C PRO A 18 -15.44 -7.82 24.50
N SER A 19 -15.05 -6.64 24.02
CA SER A 19 -15.96 -5.61 23.48
C SER A 19 -16.32 -5.79 22.00
N ALA A 20 -15.59 -6.62 21.26
CA ALA A 20 -16.14 -7.24 20.06
C ALA A 20 -17.31 -8.10 20.53
N ARG A 21 -18.55 -7.71 20.20
CA ARG A 21 -19.73 -8.37 20.78
C ARG A 21 -19.58 -9.88 20.57
N ALA A 22 -19.63 -10.62 21.68
CA ALA A 22 -19.58 -12.07 21.64
C ALA A 22 -20.58 -12.64 20.62
N SER A 23 -21.71 -11.97 20.38
CA SER A 23 -22.68 -12.32 19.34
C SER A 23 -22.14 -12.28 17.91
N ASP A 24 -21.32 -11.29 17.56
CA ASP A 24 -20.86 -11.06 16.18
C ASP A 24 -19.71 -12.02 15.86
N VAL A 25 -18.87 -12.29 16.87
CA VAL A 25 -17.84 -13.33 16.83
C VAL A 25 -18.48 -14.72 16.88
N GLU A 26 -19.53 -14.95 17.66
CA GLU A 26 -20.27 -16.23 17.69
C GLU A 26 -21.10 -16.46 16.44
N GLU A 27 -21.54 -15.42 15.73
CA GLU A 27 -22.19 -15.52 14.42
C GLU A 27 -21.16 -15.92 13.35
N LEU A 28 -20.01 -15.23 13.32
CA LEU A 28 -18.89 -15.57 12.43
C LEU A 28 -18.38 -17.00 12.72
N ILE A 29 -18.15 -17.34 13.99
CA ILE A 29 -17.75 -18.68 14.43
C ILE A 29 -18.89 -19.69 14.23
N GLY A 30 -20.15 -19.29 14.35
CA GLY A 30 -21.34 -20.15 14.27
C GLY A 30 -21.68 -20.58 12.85
N GLU A 31 -21.56 -19.67 11.88
CA GLU A 31 -21.62 -19.99 10.45
C GLU A 31 -20.43 -20.86 10.03
N THR A 32 -19.24 -20.53 10.54
CA THR A 32 -17.98 -21.25 10.30
C THR A 32 -17.95 -22.65 10.94
N ARG A 33 -18.64 -22.87 12.06
CA ARG A 33 -18.75 -24.18 12.75
C ARG A 33 -19.71 -25.15 12.07
N ARG A 34 -20.63 -24.68 11.20
CA ARG A 34 -21.52 -25.56 10.42
C ARG A 34 -20.79 -26.28 9.28
N THR A 35 -19.64 -25.76 8.86
CA THR A 35 -18.74 -26.34 7.84
C THR A 35 -17.44 -26.85 8.49
N ARG A 36 -17.52 -27.93 9.29
CA ARG A 36 -16.39 -28.41 10.09
C ARG A 36 -15.18 -28.79 9.22
N TYR A 37 -14.00 -28.31 9.66
CA TYR A 37 -12.63 -28.46 9.14
C TYR A 37 -12.09 -27.38 8.18
N LYS A 38 -12.91 -26.67 7.40
CA LYS A 38 -12.41 -25.51 6.63
C LYS A 38 -12.33 -24.23 7.47
N GLY A 39 -13.30 -24.04 8.36
CA GLY A 39 -13.51 -22.77 9.03
C GLY A 39 -12.43 -22.24 10.00
N ILE A 40 -11.66 -23.10 10.66
CA ILE A 40 -10.58 -22.64 11.58
C ILE A 40 -9.36 -22.16 10.78
N GLN A 41 -9.02 -22.87 9.70
CA GLN A 41 -7.96 -22.44 8.77
C GLN A 41 -8.31 -21.11 8.10
N ASP A 42 -9.61 -20.87 7.85
CA ASP A 42 -10.08 -19.63 7.24
C ASP A 42 -9.89 -18.41 8.17
N ILE A 43 -10.10 -18.55 9.49
CA ILE A 43 -9.92 -17.44 10.45
C ILE A 43 -8.44 -17.09 10.61
N GLU A 44 -7.56 -18.08 10.78
CA GLU A 44 -6.12 -17.85 10.90
C GLU A 44 -5.57 -17.17 9.65
N SER A 45 -6.02 -17.62 8.47
CA SER A 45 -5.66 -17.02 7.18
C SER A 45 -6.18 -15.60 7.05
N CYS A 46 -7.41 -15.32 7.49
CA CYS A 46 -7.95 -13.96 7.51
C CYS A 46 -7.14 -13.03 8.42
N ILE A 47 -6.70 -13.51 9.58
CA ILE A 47 -5.90 -12.72 10.53
C ILE A 47 -4.51 -12.45 9.97
N GLN A 48 -3.86 -13.46 9.40
CA GLN A 48 -2.61 -13.31 8.64
C GLN A 48 -2.75 -12.29 7.54
N LEU A 49 -3.84 -12.36 6.80
CA LEU A 49 -4.08 -11.45 5.69
C LEU A 49 -4.32 -10.02 6.16
N LEU A 50 -5.10 -9.80 7.22
CA LEU A 50 -5.29 -8.47 7.82
C LEU A 50 -3.95 -7.89 8.30
N TYR A 51 -3.09 -8.73 8.88
CA TYR A 51 -1.73 -8.34 9.25
C TYR A 51 -0.94 -7.86 8.04
N ILE A 52 -0.92 -8.64 6.96
CA ILE A 52 -0.19 -8.30 5.73
C ILE A 52 -0.78 -7.04 5.08
N TYR A 53 -2.10 -6.95 4.96
CA TYR A 53 -2.79 -5.80 4.40
C TYR A 53 -2.50 -4.52 5.18
N SER A 54 -2.46 -4.56 6.50
CA SER A 54 -2.12 -3.38 7.31
C SER A 54 -0.66 -2.92 7.16
N GLY A 55 0.21 -3.74 6.55
CA GLY A 55 1.64 -3.48 6.38
C GLY A 55 2.49 -4.30 7.34
N CYS A 56 3.38 -5.12 6.77
CA CYS A 56 4.37 -5.91 7.50
C CYS A 56 5.58 -5.02 7.89
N ASP A 57 5.62 -4.67 9.18
CA ASP A 57 6.70 -4.24 10.09
C ASP A 57 7.83 -3.26 9.73
N TYR A 58 8.01 -2.82 8.48
CA TYR A 58 9.13 -1.88 8.18
C TYR A 58 8.73 -0.55 7.53
N VAL A 59 7.58 -0.49 6.88
CA VAL A 59 6.99 0.76 6.38
C VAL A 59 5.47 0.59 6.44
N SER A 60 4.80 1.28 7.36
CA SER A 60 3.34 1.30 7.34
C SER A 60 2.90 2.04 6.08
N TYR A 61 2.35 1.31 5.11
CA TYR A 61 1.77 1.90 3.90
C TYR A 61 0.60 2.84 4.24
N PHE A 62 -0.03 2.65 5.40
CA PHE A 62 -1.14 3.44 5.91
C PHE A 62 -0.70 4.25 7.13
N LYS A 63 -0.29 5.50 6.94
CA LYS A 63 0.18 6.35 8.04
C LYS A 63 -0.92 6.62 9.06
N GLY A 64 -0.58 6.47 10.34
CA GLY A 64 -1.50 6.75 11.45
C GLY A 64 -2.63 5.72 11.59
N PHE A 65 -2.44 4.51 11.06
CA PHE A 65 -3.28 3.34 11.31
C PHE A 65 -2.41 2.19 11.81
N GLY A 66 -2.71 1.70 13.02
CA GLY A 66 -2.05 0.51 13.56
C GLY A 66 -2.77 -0.77 13.13
N LYS A 67 -2.09 -1.91 13.26
CA LYS A 67 -2.67 -3.25 13.05
C LYS A 67 -4.00 -3.43 13.80
N LYS A 68 -4.02 -3.01 15.07
CA LYS A 68 -5.24 -3.01 15.91
C LYS A 68 -6.41 -2.29 15.25
N THR A 69 -6.17 -1.13 14.62
CA THR A 69 -7.22 -0.37 13.93
C THR A 69 -7.84 -1.17 12.80
N PHE A 70 -7.03 -1.89 12.02
CA PHE A 70 -7.52 -2.76 10.96
C PHE A 70 -8.40 -3.90 11.51
N PHE A 71 -7.96 -4.56 12.59
CA PHE A 71 -8.75 -5.61 13.24
C PHE A 71 -10.07 -5.09 13.80
N ASP A 72 -10.05 -3.98 14.54
CA ASP A 72 -11.24 -3.39 15.14
C ASP A 72 -12.26 -2.99 14.06
N VAL A 73 -11.78 -2.37 12.98
CA VAL A 73 -12.62 -1.97 11.84
C VAL A 73 -13.16 -3.18 11.08
N PHE A 74 -12.31 -4.19 10.85
CA PHE A 74 -12.73 -5.42 10.18
C PHE A 74 -13.87 -6.08 10.95
N MET A 75 -13.73 -6.26 12.26
CA MET A 75 -14.77 -6.86 13.09
C MET A 75 -16.05 -6.02 13.10
N LYS A 76 -15.93 -4.70 13.21
CA LYS A 76 -17.09 -3.78 13.22
C LYS A 76 -17.86 -3.77 11.89
N HIS A 77 -17.18 -3.97 10.76
CA HIS A 77 -17.76 -3.85 9.42
C HIS A 77 -17.66 -5.16 8.63
N ALA A 78 -17.55 -6.31 9.30
CA ALA A 78 -17.27 -7.60 8.68
C ALA A 78 -18.25 -7.92 7.56
N SER A 79 -19.56 -7.81 7.82
CA SER A 79 -20.61 -8.08 6.83
C SER A 79 -20.53 -7.17 5.60
N PHE A 80 -20.10 -5.92 5.76
CA PHE A 80 -19.86 -5.03 4.63
C PHE A 80 -18.60 -5.43 3.87
N ILE A 81 -17.49 -5.71 4.57
CA ILE A 81 -16.19 -6.01 3.98
C ILE A 81 -16.20 -7.34 3.24
N THR A 82 -16.79 -8.38 3.83
CA THR A 82 -16.86 -9.70 3.23
C THR A 82 -18.02 -9.83 2.26
N GLY A 83 -19.10 -9.07 2.47
CA GLY A 83 -20.35 -9.29 1.75
C GLY A 83 -20.99 -10.61 2.16
N THR A 84 -21.58 -11.34 1.21
CA THR A 84 -22.26 -12.61 1.47
C THR A 84 -21.31 -13.80 1.66
N GLU A 85 -20.03 -13.64 1.34
CA GLU A 85 -19.05 -14.73 1.38
C GLU A 85 -17.86 -14.35 2.26
N THR A 86 -17.69 -15.07 3.38
CA THR A 86 -16.58 -14.85 4.32
C THR A 86 -15.20 -15.14 3.72
N ALA A 87 -15.13 -16.03 2.72
CA ALA A 87 -13.88 -16.41 2.05
C ALA A 87 -13.41 -15.39 1.00
N CYS A 88 -14.16 -14.31 0.76
CA CYS A 88 -13.84 -13.40 -0.35
C CYS A 88 -12.46 -12.73 -0.22
N LEU A 89 -11.95 -12.51 1.01
CA LEU A 89 -10.61 -11.94 1.20
C LEU A 89 -9.49 -12.95 0.87
N LEU A 90 -9.77 -14.25 0.97
CA LEU A 90 -8.78 -15.32 0.76
C LEU A 90 -8.69 -15.79 -0.70
N ASP A 91 -9.60 -15.35 -1.56
CA ASP A 91 -9.66 -15.72 -2.96
C ASP A 91 -8.86 -14.75 -3.85
N PHE A 92 -7.54 -14.82 -3.73
CA PHE A 92 -6.61 -13.85 -4.35
C PHE A 92 -6.66 -13.76 -5.87
N ASP A 93 -7.21 -14.78 -6.54
CA ASP A 93 -7.33 -14.80 -7.99
C ASP A 93 -8.61 -14.09 -8.47
N SER A 94 -9.49 -13.65 -7.56
CA SER A 94 -10.75 -13.01 -7.92
C SER A 94 -10.78 -11.51 -7.65
N GLU A 95 -11.50 -10.80 -8.51
CA GLU A 95 -11.82 -9.38 -8.30
C GLU A 95 -12.62 -9.16 -7.01
N SER A 96 -13.35 -10.17 -6.54
CA SER A 96 -14.08 -10.12 -5.27
C SER A 96 -13.16 -9.87 -4.08
N ALA A 97 -11.95 -10.45 -4.07
CA ALA A 97 -10.95 -10.19 -3.04
C ALA A 97 -10.42 -8.76 -3.08
N LEU A 98 -10.17 -8.23 -4.28
CA LEU A 98 -9.80 -6.83 -4.45
C LEU A 98 -10.91 -5.89 -3.96
N PHE A 99 -12.18 -6.18 -4.25
CA PHE A 99 -13.31 -5.40 -3.75
C PHE A 99 -13.48 -5.49 -2.24
N ALA A 100 -13.26 -6.67 -1.64
CA ALA A 100 -13.24 -6.83 -0.19
C ALA A 100 -12.10 -6.01 0.44
N PHE A 101 -10.92 -6.00 -0.17
CA PHE A 101 -9.80 -5.16 0.23
C PHE A 101 -10.14 -3.67 0.14
N TYR A 102 -10.74 -3.20 -0.96
CA TYR A 102 -11.22 -1.83 -1.07
C TYR A 102 -12.22 -1.46 0.02
N ARG A 103 -13.20 -2.34 0.30
CA ARG A 103 -14.16 -2.13 1.39
C ARG A 103 -13.49 -2.04 2.75
N LEU A 104 -12.48 -2.86 3.02
CA LEU A 104 -11.67 -2.79 4.25
C LEU A 104 -10.97 -1.43 4.39
N ILE A 105 -10.21 -1.00 3.39
CA ILE A 105 -9.46 0.27 3.47
C ILE A 105 -10.43 1.45 3.57
N SER A 106 -11.50 1.45 2.78
CA SER A 106 -12.55 2.46 2.89
C SER A 106 -13.17 2.51 4.29
N ALA A 107 -13.45 1.35 4.90
CA ALA A 107 -13.99 1.30 6.26
C ALA A 107 -13.00 1.86 7.30
N VAL A 108 -11.69 1.62 7.13
CA VAL A 108 -10.63 2.11 8.02
C VAL A 108 -10.57 3.64 7.97
N TYR A 109 -10.50 4.20 6.77
CA TYR A 109 -10.41 5.65 6.57
C TYR A 109 -11.71 6.38 6.92
N PHE A 110 -12.86 5.81 6.58
CA PHE A 110 -14.17 6.32 6.99
C PHE A 110 -14.31 6.36 8.51
N SER A 111 -13.90 5.29 9.21
CA SER A 111 -14.05 5.21 10.67
C SER A 111 -13.19 6.25 11.39
N LYS A 112 -11.95 6.48 10.93
CA LYS A 112 -11.07 7.54 11.48
C LYS A 112 -11.62 8.94 11.22
N ASN A 113 -12.30 9.16 10.11
CA ASN A 113 -12.77 10.48 9.66
C ASN A 113 -14.29 10.59 9.66
N SER A 114 -14.98 9.86 10.53
CA SER A 114 -16.45 9.71 10.49
C SER A 114 -17.21 11.04 10.53
N THR A 115 -16.67 12.06 11.20
CA THR A 115 -17.25 13.41 11.26
C THR A 115 -17.22 14.16 9.92
N ALA A 116 -16.44 13.71 8.94
CA ALA A 116 -16.41 14.25 7.57
C ALA A 116 -17.59 13.78 6.72
N PHE A 117 -18.27 12.72 7.17
CA PHE A 117 -19.29 12.03 6.40
C PHE A 117 -20.71 12.24 6.94
N LEU A 118 -20.90 13.14 7.92
CA LEU A 118 -22.24 13.45 8.42
C LEU A 118 -23.16 13.94 7.28
N PRO A 119 -24.42 13.49 7.22
CA PRO A 119 -25.15 12.72 8.24
C PRO A 119 -25.01 11.18 8.13
N LEU A 120 -24.14 10.66 7.27
CA LEU A 120 -23.98 9.21 7.08
C LEU A 120 -23.38 8.58 8.35
N THR A 121 -23.96 7.44 8.76
CA THR A 121 -23.59 6.73 9.99
C THR A 121 -22.64 5.55 9.75
N SER A 122 -22.50 5.10 8.50
CA SER A 122 -21.67 3.95 8.15
C SER A 122 -21.06 4.05 6.75
N VAL A 123 -19.90 3.42 6.56
CA VAL A 123 -19.26 3.29 5.24
C VAL A 123 -20.17 2.54 4.25
N LYS A 124 -20.97 1.59 4.73
CA LYS A 124 -21.97 0.90 3.92
C LYS A 124 -23.02 1.85 3.38
N SER A 125 -23.54 2.77 4.22
CA SER A 125 -24.51 3.78 3.75
C SER A 125 -23.91 4.74 2.71
N LEU A 126 -22.63 5.09 2.85
CA LEU A 126 -21.91 5.83 1.82
C LEU A 126 -21.85 5.02 0.53
N TYR A 127 -21.36 3.77 0.58
CA TYR A 127 -21.29 2.89 -0.58
C TYR A 127 -22.64 2.69 -1.27
N ASP A 128 -23.71 2.46 -0.51
CA ASP A 128 -25.06 2.25 -1.05
C ASP A 128 -25.61 3.49 -1.77
N SER A 129 -25.19 4.70 -1.37
CA SER A 129 -25.59 5.96 -2.02
C SER A 129 -24.89 6.21 -3.37
N LEU A 130 -23.79 5.50 -3.64
CA LEU A 130 -23.02 5.69 -4.87
C LEU A 130 -23.66 4.98 -6.05
N HIS A 131 -23.61 5.66 -7.19
CA HIS A 131 -24.06 5.16 -8.47
C HIS A 131 -22.83 4.75 -9.29
N GLY A 132 -22.88 3.59 -9.93
CA GLY A 132 -21.81 3.08 -10.78
C GLY A 132 -22.39 2.22 -11.90
N GLN A 133 -21.74 2.21 -13.07
CA GLN A 133 -22.18 1.39 -14.21
C GLN A 133 -21.96 -0.10 -13.94
N ASN A 134 -20.90 -0.41 -13.20
CA ASN A 134 -20.55 -1.76 -12.76
C ASN A 134 -20.05 -1.73 -11.30
N ILE A 135 -19.78 -2.92 -10.76
CA ILE A 135 -19.37 -3.08 -9.36
C ILE A 135 -17.98 -2.49 -9.08
N HIS A 136 -17.07 -2.55 -10.07
CA HIS A 136 -15.73 -2.00 -9.97
C HIS A 136 -15.78 -0.47 -9.84
N ASP A 137 -16.49 0.20 -10.75
CA ASP A 137 -16.64 1.67 -10.76
C ASP A 137 -17.29 2.18 -9.48
N LYS A 138 -18.21 1.40 -8.89
CA LYS A 138 -18.83 1.75 -7.61
C LYS A 138 -17.81 1.74 -6.47
N HIS A 139 -16.88 0.78 -6.43
CA HIS A 139 -15.80 0.74 -5.42
C HIS A 139 -14.75 1.82 -5.66
N VAL A 140 -14.37 2.08 -6.91
CA VAL A 140 -13.46 3.20 -7.24
C VAL A 140 -14.08 4.53 -6.81
N SER A 141 -15.38 4.72 -7.10
CA SER A 141 -16.13 5.90 -6.67
C SER A 141 -16.16 6.04 -5.15
N LEU A 142 -16.26 4.94 -4.39
CA LEU A 142 -16.19 4.96 -2.92
C LEU A 142 -14.84 5.48 -2.43
N ILE A 143 -13.75 4.99 -3.01
CA ILE A 143 -12.40 5.42 -2.65
C ILE A 143 -12.22 6.91 -2.95
N SER A 144 -12.62 7.36 -4.15
CA SER A 144 -12.51 8.78 -4.54
C SER A 144 -13.30 9.70 -3.62
N GLN A 145 -14.53 9.32 -3.27
CA GLN A 145 -15.38 10.11 -2.37
C GLN A 145 -14.80 10.22 -0.95
N ILE A 146 -14.24 9.12 -0.41
CA ILE A 146 -13.56 9.15 0.90
C ILE A 146 -12.33 10.06 0.83
N ARG A 147 -11.51 9.93 -0.22
CA ARG A 147 -10.33 10.77 -0.44
C ARG A 147 -10.68 12.26 -0.51
N GLU A 148 -11.68 12.61 -1.31
CA GLU A 148 -12.12 14.00 -1.49
C GLU A 148 -12.59 14.62 -0.18
N LYS A 149 -13.46 13.91 0.57
CA LYS A 149 -13.98 14.40 1.86
C LYS A 149 -12.91 14.49 2.95
N MET A 150 -11.83 13.73 2.84
CA MET A 150 -10.73 13.77 3.78
C MET A 150 -9.69 14.84 3.47
N TRP A 151 -9.57 15.27 2.22
CA TRP A 151 -8.48 16.13 1.75
C TRP A 151 -8.29 17.38 2.62
N GLU A 152 -9.38 18.08 2.93
CA GLU A 152 -9.36 19.33 3.73
C GLU A 152 -8.99 19.12 5.20
N ARG A 153 -8.95 17.89 5.68
CA ARG A 153 -8.78 17.55 7.11
C ARG A 153 -7.44 16.90 7.41
N VAL A 154 -6.68 16.57 6.39
CA VAL A 154 -5.41 15.87 6.51
C VAL A 154 -4.29 16.91 6.68
N LEU A 155 -3.46 16.74 7.70
CA LEU A 155 -2.35 17.64 8.01
C LEU A 155 -1.08 17.35 7.19
N SER A 156 -0.95 16.13 6.66
CA SER A 156 0.22 15.72 5.89
C SER A 156 -0.15 14.79 4.74
N GLU A 157 0.51 14.93 3.59
CA GLU A 157 0.24 14.12 2.39
C GLU A 157 0.26 12.60 2.66
N GLN A 158 1.11 12.17 3.59
CA GLN A 158 1.26 10.77 3.98
C GLN A 158 0.02 10.18 4.67
N GLU A 159 -0.86 11.02 5.25
CA GLU A 159 -2.12 10.59 5.87
C GLU A 159 -3.27 10.45 4.87
N ILE A 160 -3.08 10.90 3.64
CA ILE A 160 -4.09 10.84 2.58
C ILE A 160 -4.31 9.37 2.21
N MET A 161 -5.58 8.96 2.15
CA MET A 161 -5.94 7.61 1.72
C MET A 161 -5.39 7.35 0.32
N PRO A 162 -4.63 6.28 0.04
CA PRO A 162 -4.13 5.98 -1.31
C PRO A 162 -5.26 5.84 -2.35
N ASN A 163 -4.97 6.16 -3.62
CA ASN A 163 -5.96 6.05 -4.69
C ASN A 163 -6.23 4.57 -5.05
N SER A 164 -7.27 4.29 -5.84
CA SER A 164 -7.66 2.91 -6.17
C SER A 164 -6.53 2.11 -6.83
N GLU A 165 -5.75 2.73 -7.70
CA GLU A 165 -4.63 2.07 -8.37
C GLU A 165 -3.51 1.70 -7.39
N ALA A 166 -3.10 2.63 -6.53
CA ALA A 166 -2.09 2.39 -5.50
C ALA A 166 -2.56 1.28 -4.52
N LEU A 167 -3.85 1.29 -4.16
CA LEU A 167 -4.48 0.24 -3.37
C LEU A 167 -4.48 -1.11 -4.08
N LYS A 168 -4.78 -1.15 -5.39
CA LYS A 168 -4.70 -2.38 -6.20
C LYS A 168 -3.30 -2.97 -6.17
N PHE A 169 -2.28 -2.14 -6.33
CA PHE A 169 -0.90 -2.62 -6.26
C PHE A 169 -0.50 -3.11 -4.87
N HIS A 170 -0.93 -2.42 -3.81
CA HIS A 170 -0.71 -2.89 -2.44
C HIS A 170 -1.42 -4.23 -2.18
N TRP A 171 -2.63 -4.42 -2.71
CA TRP A 171 -3.34 -5.69 -2.67
C TRP A 171 -2.58 -6.80 -3.41
N LEU A 172 -2.11 -6.55 -4.64
CA LEU A 172 -1.31 -7.52 -5.40
C LEU A 172 -0.03 -7.91 -4.66
N ARG A 173 0.71 -6.93 -4.12
CA ARG A 173 1.87 -7.18 -3.26
C ARG A 173 1.49 -8.05 -2.06
N SER A 174 0.42 -7.69 -1.37
CA SER A 174 -0.03 -8.42 -0.18
C SER A 174 -0.44 -9.86 -0.50
N SER A 175 -1.06 -10.07 -1.65
CA SER A 175 -1.43 -11.40 -2.17
C SER A 175 -0.19 -12.27 -2.40
N TRP A 176 0.85 -11.69 -3.02
CA TRP A 176 2.13 -12.36 -3.19
C TRP A 176 2.80 -12.72 -1.86
N VAL A 177 2.84 -11.79 -0.90
CA VAL A 177 3.41 -12.03 0.45
C VAL A 177 2.65 -13.15 1.16
N PHE A 178 1.32 -13.13 1.08
CA PHE A 178 0.49 -14.17 1.68
C PHE A 178 0.77 -15.55 1.07
N GLN A 179 0.80 -15.66 -0.26
CA GLN A 179 1.15 -16.91 -0.95
C GLN A 179 2.56 -17.42 -0.62
N PHE A 180 3.51 -16.50 -0.43
CA PHE A 180 4.87 -16.83 0.00
C PHE A 180 4.88 -17.36 1.44
N TRP A 181 4.18 -16.70 2.37
CA TRP A 181 4.11 -17.15 3.77
C TRP A 181 3.30 -18.43 3.96
N ALA A 182 2.28 -18.66 3.15
CA ALA A 182 1.50 -19.90 3.17
C ALA A 182 2.37 -21.15 2.92
N GLN A 183 3.53 -20.99 2.27
CA GLN A 183 4.48 -22.06 1.99
C GLN A 183 5.54 -22.24 3.08
N ALA A 184 5.50 -21.47 4.17
CA ALA A 184 6.54 -21.49 5.21
C ALA A 184 6.62 -22.83 5.98
N SER A 185 5.57 -23.65 5.92
CA SER A 185 5.56 -25.02 6.47
C SER A 185 6.10 -26.07 5.52
N GLU A 186 6.30 -25.72 4.25
CA GLU A 186 6.71 -26.66 3.21
C GLU A 186 8.24 -26.72 3.08
N ASN A 187 8.76 -27.89 2.71
CA ASN A 187 10.20 -28.08 2.45
C ASN A 187 10.64 -27.55 1.09
N PHE A 188 9.69 -27.06 0.29
CA PHE A 188 9.92 -26.55 -1.05
C PHE A 188 9.13 -25.26 -1.23
N LEU A 189 9.79 -24.25 -1.78
CA LEU A 189 9.24 -22.94 -2.04
C LEU A 189 9.03 -22.77 -3.55
N GLN A 190 7.79 -22.60 -3.97
CA GLN A 190 7.42 -22.21 -5.32
C GLN A 190 7.14 -20.70 -5.35
N LEU A 191 8.05 -19.96 -5.99
CA LEU A 191 7.86 -18.53 -6.23
C LEU A 191 7.05 -18.31 -7.50
N SER A 192 5.86 -17.76 -7.35
CA SER A 192 5.08 -17.20 -8.46
C SER A 192 5.85 -16.03 -9.09
N SER A 193 5.65 -15.82 -10.40
CA SER A 193 6.32 -14.72 -11.08
C SER A 193 5.81 -13.39 -10.54
N LEU A 194 6.71 -12.45 -10.26
CA LEU A 194 6.33 -11.10 -9.81
C LEU A 194 5.45 -10.38 -10.85
N SER A 195 5.59 -10.73 -12.13
CA SER A 195 4.72 -10.23 -13.21
C SER A 195 3.24 -10.45 -12.96
N ASP A 196 2.91 -11.57 -12.32
CA ASP A 196 1.53 -11.98 -12.08
C ASP A 196 0.88 -11.11 -11.00
N PHE A 197 1.70 -10.39 -10.22
CA PHE A 197 1.30 -9.46 -9.17
C PHE A 197 1.54 -7.99 -9.57
N GLY A 198 1.51 -7.71 -10.87
CA GLY A 198 1.61 -6.35 -11.40
C GLY A 198 3.02 -5.75 -11.44
N TRP A 199 4.04 -6.52 -11.05
CA TRP A 199 5.43 -6.05 -11.12
C TRP A 199 5.99 -6.27 -12.52
N LYS A 200 6.29 -5.19 -13.24
CA LYS A 200 7.00 -5.28 -14.51
C LYS A 200 8.50 -5.29 -14.26
N LYS A 201 9.30 -6.01 -15.06
CA LYS A 201 10.76 -5.96 -14.94
C LYS A 201 11.25 -4.57 -15.40
N VAL A 202 11.75 -3.78 -14.46
CA VAL A 202 12.09 -2.35 -14.64
C VAL A 202 13.59 -2.16 -14.96
N GLU A 203 14.26 -3.17 -15.52
CA GLU A 203 15.72 -3.20 -15.69
C GLU A 203 16.25 -2.00 -16.52
N GLN A 204 15.42 -1.48 -17.43
CA GLN A 204 15.74 -0.30 -18.24
C GLN A 204 15.44 1.03 -17.53
N THR A 205 14.42 1.10 -16.69
CA THR A 205 14.01 2.35 -16.04
C THR A 205 14.89 2.67 -14.82
N VAL A 206 15.28 1.68 -14.00
CA VAL A 206 16.26 1.94 -12.93
C VAL A 206 17.56 2.45 -13.52
N GLN A 207 18.03 1.85 -14.62
CA GLN A 207 19.22 2.33 -15.30
C GLN A 207 19.02 3.74 -15.88
N TRP A 208 17.84 4.09 -16.38
CA TRP A 208 17.54 5.45 -16.85
C TRP A 208 17.59 6.52 -15.74
N TYR A 209 17.14 6.18 -14.54
CA TYR A 209 17.13 7.10 -13.38
C TYR A 209 18.45 7.11 -12.60
N THR A 210 19.21 6.02 -12.60
CA THR A 210 20.43 5.88 -11.77
C THR A 210 21.73 5.90 -12.56
N LYS A 211 21.71 5.48 -13.82
CA LYS A 211 22.88 5.46 -14.70
C LYS A 211 22.75 6.57 -15.73
N GLY A 212 23.82 7.33 -15.90
CA GLY A 212 23.86 8.38 -16.89
C GLY A 212 25.28 8.72 -17.31
N CYS A 213 25.40 9.75 -18.15
CA CYS A 213 26.69 10.30 -18.54
C CYS A 213 27.05 11.51 -17.68
N SER A 214 28.35 11.79 -17.57
CA SER A 214 28.89 12.99 -16.92
C SER A 214 29.61 13.87 -17.95
N CYS A 215 29.07 13.96 -19.16
CA CYS A 215 29.70 14.68 -20.26
C CYS A 215 29.73 16.19 -20.00
N LYS A 216 30.90 16.81 -20.19
CA LYS A 216 31.05 18.27 -20.08
C LYS A 216 30.71 19.02 -21.38
N THR A 217 30.63 18.30 -22.50
CA THR A 217 30.49 18.85 -23.86
C THR A 217 29.05 18.78 -24.38
N GLY A 218 28.06 18.85 -23.50
CA GLY A 218 26.64 18.84 -23.88
C GLY A 218 26.13 17.57 -24.56
N CYS A 219 26.83 16.44 -24.44
CA CYS A 219 26.41 15.14 -24.98
C CYS A 219 26.28 15.05 -26.51
N THR A 220 27.00 15.89 -27.26
CA THR A 220 27.01 15.87 -28.73
C THR A 220 27.92 14.77 -29.33
N SER A 221 28.90 14.29 -28.58
CA SER A 221 29.91 13.33 -29.06
C SER A 221 29.42 11.88 -29.02
N ASN A 222 29.89 11.06 -29.97
CA ASN A 222 29.74 9.60 -29.94
C ASN A 222 30.49 8.93 -28.76
N ARG A 223 31.25 9.70 -27.97
CA ARG A 223 31.82 9.26 -26.69
C ARG A 223 30.80 9.26 -25.55
N CYS A 224 29.65 9.93 -25.71
CA CYS A 224 28.57 9.92 -24.73
C CYS A 224 27.94 8.52 -24.66
N LYS A 225 27.91 7.93 -23.46
CA LYS A 225 27.33 6.59 -23.23
C LYS A 225 25.85 6.54 -23.61
N CYS A 226 25.09 7.59 -23.28
CA CYS A 226 23.66 7.69 -23.59
C CYS A 226 23.39 7.62 -25.09
N ARG A 227 24.22 8.27 -25.92
CA ARG A 227 24.14 8.17 -27.39
C ARG A 227 24.62 6.82 -27.93
N LYS A 228 25.67 6.25 -27.34
CA LYS A 228 26.38 5.10 -27.91
C LYS A 228 25.65 3.79 -27.76
N SER A 229 25.07 3.52 -26.58
CA SER A 229 24.68 2.15 -26.24
C SER A 229 23.20 1.91 -26.09
N LYS A 230 22.33 2.95 -26.07
CA LYS A 230 20.94 2.85 -25.58
C LYS A 230 20.82 2.13 -24.21
N SER A 231 21.94 1.81 -23.55
CA SER A 231 22.03 0.79 -22.47
C SER A 231 21.80 1.40 -21.09
N GLY A 232 20.99 2.45 -21.06
CA GLY A 232 20.76 3.33 -19.92
C GLY A 232 19.98 4.57 -20.35
N SER A 233 19.42 4.55 -21.56
CA SER A 233 18.62 5.62 -22.11
C SER A 233 17.49 5.10 -22.98
N LYS A 234 16.27 5.53 -22.67
CA LYS A 234 15.13 5.37 -23.57
C LYS A 234 15.51 6.14 -24.85
N ASP A 235 15.68 5.41 -25.95
CA ASP A 235 15.95 5.93 -27.29
C ASP A 235 17.26 6.72 -27.51
N GLY A 236 18.25 6.56 -26.62
CA GLY A 236 19.56 7.19 -26.81
C GLY A 236 19.66 8.63 -26.27
N PHE A 237 18.62 9.11 -25.60
CA PHE A 237 18.59 10.44 -24.98
C PHE A 237 19.27 10.46 -23.60
N CYS A 238 19.51 11.63 -23.02
CA CYS A 238 19.94 11.76 -21.63
C CYS A 238 18.72 11.79 -20.71
N GLY A 239 18.79 11.04 -19.61
CA GLY A 239 17.72 10.96 -18.62
C GLY A 239 18.09 11.59 -17.28
N PRO A 240 17.21 11.45 -16.28
CA PRO A 240 17.42 12.01 -14.94
C PRO A 240 18.69 11.52 -14.24
N GLY A 241 19.19 10.33 -14.58
CA GLY A 241 20.46 9.81 -14.06
C GLY A 241 21.72 10.49 -14.63
N CYS A 242 21.60 11.36 -15.64
CA CYS A 242 22.73 12.06 -16.24
C CYS A 242 23.17 13.28 -15.43
N LYS A 243 24.49 13.45 -15.28
CA LYS A 243 25.14 14.59 -14.63
C LYS A 243 25.94 15.43 -15.63
N CYS A 244 25.47 15.49 -16.87
CA CYS A 244 26.11 16.25 -17.94
C CYS A 244 25.81 17.75 -17.85
N THR A 245 26.78 18.59 -18.23
CA THR A 245 26.61 20.05 -18.26
C THR A 245 26.15 20.50 -19.65
N ASN A 246 25.18 21.41 -19.70
CA ASN A 246 24.60 21.98 -20.93
C ASN A 246 24.16 20.90 -21.93
N CYS A 247 23.40 19.91 -21.46
CA CYS A 247 22.98 18.78 -22.27
C CYS A 247 22.06 19.20 -23.41
N VAL A 248 22.41 18.84 -24.64
CA VAL A 248 21.54 19.02 -25.81
C VAL A 248 20.93 17.71 -26.31
N ASN A 249 21.24 16.60 -25.66
CA ASN A 249 20.76 15.26 -26.02
C ASN A 249 19.51 14.90 -25.18
N LEU A 250 18.55 15.81 -25.09
CA LEU A 250 17.27 15.59 -24.39
C LEU A 250 16.20 15.17 -25.40
N PRO A 251 15.16 14.42 -24.99
CA PRO A 251 14.03 14.12 -25.87
C PRO A 251 13.33 15.43 -26.28
N ASP A 252 12.86 15.50 -27.53
CA ASP A 252 12.11 16.65 -28.03
C ASP A 252 10.82 16.81 -27.22
N LYS A 253 10.62 18.00 -26.65
CA LYS A 253 9.43 18.32 -25.82
C LYS A 253 8.12 18.32 -26.63
N SER A 254 8.18 18.17 -27.95
CA SER A 254 7.04 18.35 -28.86
C SER A 254 6.09 17.15 -28.92
N ASP A 255 6.46 15.98 -28.39
CA ASP A 255 5.60 14.78 -28.40
C ASP A 255 5.02 14.42 -27.02
N THR A 256 5.26 15.23 -25.98
CA THR A 256 4.56 15.12 -24.69
C THR A 256 3.28 15.96 -24.71
N SER A 257 2.29 15.57 -25.52
CA SER A 257 0.91 15.96 -25.28
C SER A 257 0.33 15.10 -24.15
N LEU A 258 0.78 15.35 -22.92
CA LEU A 258 0.01 14.99 -21.73
C LEU A 258 -0.52 16.31 -21.19
N ASP A 259 -1.82 16.51 -21.43
CA ASP A 259 -2.64 17.59 -20.88
C ASP A 259 -2.61 17.52 -19.34
N ILE A 260 -1.66 18.20 -18.73
CA ILE A 260 -1.79 18.68 -17.36
C ILE A 260 -1.44 20.17 -17.37
N SER A 261 -2.46 20.99 -17.59
CA SER A 261 -2.38 22.44 -17.45
C SER A 261 -2.23 22.80 -15.97
N LEU A 262 -0.99 22.94 -15.52
CA LEU A 262 -0.60 23.44 -14.19
C LEU A 262 -0.63 24.98 -14.09
N SER A 263 -1.27 25.67 -15.03
CA SER A 263 -1.27 27.14 -15.12
C SER A 263 -2.17 27.85 -14.10
N ASP A 264 -2.98 27.13 -13.32
CA ASP A 264 -3.99 27.74 -12.43
C ASP A 264 -3.63 27.71 -10.94
N ILE A 265 -2.41 27.30 -10.57
CA ILE A 265 -1.93 27.42 -9.19
C ILE A 265 -1.07 28.69 -9.09
N SER A 266 -1.71 29.82 -8.77
CA SER A 266 -1.01 31.06 -8.42
C SER A 266 -0.25 30.87 -7.11
N LEU A 267 1.08 30.84 -7.20
CA LEU A 267 2.03 30.62 -6.11
C LEU A 267 2.33 31.89 -5.28
N ASP A 268 1.53 32.94 -5.39
CA ASP A 268 1.86 34.28 -4.85
C ASP A 268 1.34 34.57 -3.44
N GLU A 269 0.85 33.59 -2.68
CA GLU A 269 0.27 33.86 -1.35
C GLU A 269 0.59 32.81 -0.26
N ILE A 270 1.82 32.28 -0.25
CA ILE A 270 2.37 31.62 0.95
C ILE A 270 3.26 32.64 1.65
N SER A 271 2.62 33.51 2.44
CA SER A 271 3.31 34.40 3.37
C SER A 271 4.02 33.58 4.45
N ASP A 272 5.28 33.96 4.71
CA ASP A 272 6.16 33.46 5.76
C ASP A 272 5.41 33.14 7.07
N VAL A 273 5.30 31.85 7.39
CA VAL A 273 5.02 31.39 8.75
C VAL A 273 6.38 31.13 9.38
N GLU A 274 6.83 32.09 10.19
CA GLU A 274 7.92 31.86 11.15
C GLU A 274 7.42 30.81 12.15
N ILE A 275 7.92 29.59 12.03
CA ILE A 275 7.70 28.52 13.00
C ILE A 275 8.74 28.76 14.11
N ASP A 276 8.27 29.20 15.27
CA ASP A 276 9.04 29.22 16.51
C ASP A 276 9.39 27.77 16.90
N ASP A 277 10.63 27.40 16.65
CA ASP A 277 11.27 26.19 17.16
C ASP A 277 11.69 26.44 18.62
N ASP A 278 10.79 26.24 19.58
CA ASP A 278 11.16 26.10 20.99
C ASP A 278 10.21 25.12 21.70
N ASP A 279 10.79 24.27 22.55
CA ASP A 279 10.17 23.26 23.44
C ASP A 279 10.08 21.80 22.92
N TYR A 280 11.23 21.22 22.57
CA TYR A 280 11.44 19.76 22.74
C TYR A 280 12.16 19.52 24.07
N VAL A 281 11.41 19.09 25.08
CA VAL A 281 11.95 18.72 26.39
C VAL A 281 12.52 17.31 26.28
N ASP A 282 13.85 17.21 26.33
CA ASP A 282 14.59 15.96 26.50
C ASP A 282 14.13 15.29 27.80
N VAL A 283 13.53 14.11 27.69
CA VAL A 283 13.33 13.22 28.83
C VAL A 283 14.44 12.20 28.75
N ASP A 284 15.49 12.46 29.55
CA ASP A 284 16.55 11.51 29.85
C ASP A 284 15.93 10.27 30.55
N ASP A 285 15.76 9.18 29.81
CA ASP A 285 15.60 7.83 30.36
C ASP A 285 16.95 7.11 30.19
N ASP A 286 17.79 7.30 31.20
CA ASP A 286 18.96 6.47 31.51
C ASP A 286 18.54 5.03 31.87
N ASP A 287 19.46 4.10 31.58
CA ASP A 287 19.55 2.71 32.05
C ASP A 287 18.75 1.63 31.28
N ASP A 288 19.42 0.88 30.40
CA ASP A 288 19.77 -0.54 30.66
C ASP A 288 20.73 -1.09 29.58
N ASP A 289 21.99 -1.32 29.99
CA ASP A 289 23.05 -1.93 29.21
C ASP A 289 22.81 -3.45 29.04
N GLY A 290 22.60 -3.87 27.79
CA GLY A 290 22.49 -5.29 27.42
C GLY A 290 23.06 -5.57 26.04
N ASP A 291 24.39 -5.66 25.97
CA ASP A 291 25.16 -6.14 24.81
C ASP A 291 24.65 -7.49 24.27
N ASP A 292 24.19 -7.54 23.03
CA ASP A 292 24.14 -8.78 22.25
C ASP A 292 24.42 -8.51 20.74
N PRO A 293 25.56 -8.97 20.18
CA PRO A 293 25.92 -8.69 18.80
C PRO A 293 25.28 -9.72 17.86
N VAL A 294 24.07 -9.45 17.37
CA VAL A 294 23.51 -10.22 16.25
C VAL A 294 24.09 -9.68 14.93
N GLN A 295 25.04 -10.43 14.37
CA GLN A 295 25.53 -10.25 13.01
C GLN A 295 24.38 -10.44 11.99
N ALA A 296 23.80 -9.34 11.53
CA ALA A 296 22.95 -9.31 10.34
C ALA A 296 23.81 -9.08 9.09
N HIS A 297 24.49 -10.13 8.62
CA HIS A 297 25.06 -10.18 7.28
C HIS A 297 24.29 -11.21 6.47
N LEU A 298 23.22 -10.81 5.79
CA LEU A 298 22.66 -11.43 4.58
C LEU A 298 21.35 -10.76 4.20
N PHE A 299 21.39 -9.68 3.42
CA PHE A 299 20.33 -9.24 2.48
C PHE A 299 20.86 -8.03 1.69
N SER A 300 21.95 -8.20 0.93
CA SER A 300 22.48 -7.12 0.07
C SER A 300 22.07 -7.22 -1.40
N ASP A 301 21.37 -8.27 -1.82
CA ASP A 301 21.07 -8.49 -3.25
C ASP A 301 19.59 -8.83 -3.52
N LEU A 302 18.64 -8.09 -2.94
CA LEU A 302 17.27 -8.09 -3.46
C LEU A 302 17.16 -7.00 -4.54
N ASP A 303 17.07 -7.41 -5.80
CA ASP A 303 16.76 -6.55 -6.93
C ASP A 303 15.52 -5.70 -6.62
N MET A 304 15.70 -4.38 -6.71
CA MET A 304 14.69 -3.39 -6.35
C MET A 304 13.61 -3.32 -7.44
N PHE A 305 12.51 -4.04 -7.25
CA PHE A 305 11.32 -3.90 -8.09
C PHE A 305 10.51 -2.66 -7.65
N TYR A 306 9.89 -1.96 -8.60
CA TYR A 306 8.93 -0.87 -8.36
C TYR A 306 7.61 -1.17 -9.09
N LEU A 307 6.51 -0.67 -8.52
CA LEU A 307 5.17 -0.69 -9.14
C LEU A 307 5.08 0.47 -10.14
N ALA A 308 4.73 0.19 -11.39
CA ALA A 308 4.55 1.20 -12.42
C ALA A 308 3.05 1.34 -12.75
N SER A 309 2.49 2.52 -12.51
CA SER A 309 1.19 2.95 -13.04
C SER A 309 1.37 3.46 -14.46
N GLU A 310 0.63 2.93 -15.44
CA GLU A 310 0.20 3.64 -16.65
C GLU A 310 -0.77 2.79 -17.50
N ASP A 311 -1.82 3.49 -17.95
CA ASP A 311 -2.79 3.26 -19.04
C ASP A 311 -3.91 2.20 -18.90
N LEU A 312 -5.11 2.70 -18.60
CA LEU A 312 -6.43 2.22 -19.05
C LEU A 312 -7.22 3.39 -19.66
#